data_AF-A0A9K3EFM4-F1
#
_entry.id   AF-A0A9K3EFM4-F1
#
_cell.length_a   1.000
_cell.length_b   1.000
_cell.length_c   1.000
_cell.angle_alpha   90.00
_cell.angle_beta   90.00
_cell.angle_gamma   90.00
#
_symmetry.space_group_name_H-M   'P 1'
#
loop_
_entity.id
_entity.type
_entity.pdbx_description
1 polymer ?
#
loop_
_entity_poly.entity_id
_entity_poly.type
_entity_poly.pdbx_seq_one_letter_code
_entity_poly.pdbx_strand_id
1 'polypeptide(L)'
;MFDCKPHYINILPHFNGRSNDEPYTHLAEFSSVCNTIGGHNFALEEVKLRLFQFSLKDKAKQWFLTLPANSIRTWGQMQQAFLDEYYSMAKTDDARDEMGSGFHSDDPKSS
;
A
#
# COMPACT_ATOMS: atom_id res chain seq x y z
N MET A 1 6.22 0.53 -28.29
CA MET A 1 4.97 0.98 -27.65
C MET A 1 4.55 -0.16 -26.74
N PHE A 2 4.47 0.05 -25.42
CA PHE A 2 3.99 -1.00 -24.52
C PHE A 2 2.52 -1.25 -24.81
N ASP A 3 2.21 -2.41 -25.37
CA ASP A 3 0.84 -2.88 -25.57
C ASP A 3 0.31 -3.39 -24.22
N CYS A 4 -0.12 -2.46 -23.36
CA CYS A 4 -0.75 -2.80 -22.11
C CYS A 4 -2.15 -3.35 -22.41
N LYS A 5 -2.23 -4.62 -22.83
CA LYS A 5 -3.51 -5.31 -23.04
C LYS A 5 -4.35 -5.18 -21.76
N PRO A 6 -5.65 -4.89 -21.86
CA PRO A 6 -6.53 -4.72 -20.70
C PRO A 6 -6.56 -5.94 -19.77
N HIS A 7 -6.22 -7.12 -20.29
CA HIS A 7 -6.05 -8.34 -19.48
C HIS A 7 -4.99 -8.18 -18.38
N TYR A 8 -3.92 -7.41 -18.62
CA TYR A 8 -2.85 -7.21 -17.63
C TYR A 8 -3.31 -6.36 -16.44
N ILE A 9 -4.30 -5.50 -16.62
CA ILE A 9 -4.84 -4.67 -15.52
C ILE A 9 -5.71 -5.53 -14.59
N ASN A 10 -6.40 -6.53 -15.13
CA ASN A 10 -7.24 -7.44 -14.35
C ASN A 10 -6.45 -8.44 -13.49
N ILE A 11 -5.19 -8.71 -13.82
CA ILE A 11 -4.35 -9.62 -13.03
C ILE A 11 -3.56 -8.91 -11.93
N LEU A 12 -3.62 -7.57 -11.86
CA LEU A 12 -2.91 -6.82 -10.83
C LEU A 12 -3.52 -7.10 -9.47
N PRO A 13 -2.69 -7.27 -8.42
CA PRO A 13 -3.20 -7.29 -7.06
C PRO A 13 -3.87 -5.96 -6.72
N HIS A 14 -4.81 -5.99 -5.78
CA HIS A 14 -5.53 -4.81 -5.33
C HIS A 14 -5.17 -4.49 -3.88
N PHE A 15 -4.84 -3.23 -3.61
CA PHE A 15 -4.53 -2.74 -2.27
C PHE A 15 -5.48 -1.60 -1.91
N ASN A 16 -6.26 -1.79 -0.84
CA ASN A 16 -7.29 -0.83 -0.44
C ASN A 16 -6.78 0.17 0.61
N GLY A 17 -5.67 -0.16 1.29
CA GLY A 17 -5.08 0.67 2.34
C GLY A 17 -5.73 0.49 3.71
N ARG A 18 -6.27 -0.70 4.00
CA ARG A 18 -6.88 -1.06 5.28
C ARG A 18 -5.80 -1.53 6.26
N SER A 19 -6.07 -1.46 7.57
CA SER A 19 -5.13 -1.95 8.61
C SER A 19 -4.78 -3.43 8.45
N ASN A 20 -5.67 -4.21 7.83
CA ASN A 20 -5.48 -5.64 7.58
C ASN A 20 -4.79 -5.95 6.22
N ASP A 21 -4.54 -4.93 5.39
CA ASP A 21 -3.81 -5.10 4.14
C ASP A 21 -2.29 -5.11 4.45
N GLU A 22 -1.55 -6.08 3.91
CA GLU A 22 -0.10 -6.18 4.11
C GLU A 22 0.66 -5.52 2.95
N PRO A 23 1.32 -4.36 3.17
CA PRO A 23 1.96 -3.61 2.09
C PRO A 23 3.16 -4.36 1.49
N TYR A 24 3.88 -5.15 2.28
CA TYR A 24 4.99 -5.98 1.79
C TYR A 24 4.52 -7.08 0.84
N THR A 25 3.45 -7.78 1.22
CA THR A 25 2.83 -8.84 0.40
C THR A 25 2.34 -8.26 -0.92
N HIS A 26 1.68 -7.10 -0.89
CA HIS A 26 1.24 -6.41 -2.11
C HIS A 26 2.39 -6.08 -3.06
N LEU A 27 3.51 -5.56 -2.54
CA LEU A 27 4.69 -5.24 -3.35
C LEU A 27 5.33 -6.49 -3.99
N ALA A 28 5.34 -7.61 -3.27
CA ALA A 28 5.87 -8.88 -3.77
C ALA A 28 4.99 -9.44 -4.90
N GLU A 29 3.67 -9.51 -4.68
CA GLU A 29 2.70 -9.96 -5.68
C GLU A 29 2.72 -9.08 -6.93
N PHE A 30 2.75 -7.75 -6.74
CA PHE A 30 2.84 -6.79 -7.85
C PHE A 30 4.13 -6.99 -8.66
N SER A 31 5.25 -7.22 -7.99
CA SER A 31 6.54 -7.47 -8.65
C SER A 31 6.53 -8.77 -9.44
N SER A 32 5.90 -9.82 -8.90
CA SER A 32 5.73 -11.12 -9.57
C SER A 32 4.92 -10.97 -10.86
N VAL A 33 3.76 -10.30 -10.78
CA VAL A 33 2.91 -10.01 -11.94
C VAL A 33 3.65 -9.18 -12.99
N CYS A 34 4.36 -8.13 -12.57
CA CYS A 34 5.16 -7.31 -13.48
C CYS A 34 6.28 -8.12 -14.17
N ASN A 35 6.91 -9.06 -13.48
CA ASN A 35 7.92 -9.94 -14.05
C ASN A 35 7.34 -10.92 -15.08
N THR A 36 6.09 -11.35 -14.88
CA THR A 36 5.35 -12.17 -15.86
C THR A 36 4.95 -11.36 -17.10
N ILE A 37 4.59 -10.09 -16.94
CA ILE A 37 4.13 -9.23 -18.05
C ILE A 37 5.32 -8.66 -18.85
N GLY A 38 6.39 -8.26 -18.17
CA GLY A 38 7.51 -7.51 -18.75
C GLY A 38 8.82 -8.27 -18.63
N GLY A 39 9.26 -8.90 -19.72
CA GLY A 39 10.59 -9.49 -19.80
C GLY A 39 11.69 -8.46 -19.53
N HIS A 40 12.61 -8.82 -18.62
CA HIS A 40 14.00 -8.39 -18.35
C HIS A 40 14.54 -6.99 -18.75
N ASN A 41 13.75 -5.96 -19.04
CA ASN A 41 14.26 -4.66 -19.51
C ASN A 41 13.97 -3.47 -18.59
N PHE A 42 14.85 -2.47 -18.65
CA PHE A 42 14.85 -1.21 -17.86
C PHE A 42 13.53 -0.42 -17.91
N ALA A 43 12.79 -0.52 -19.02
CA ALA A 43 11.47 0.07 -19.17
C ALA A 43 10.40 -0.54 -18.23
N LEU A 44 10.72 -1.66 -17.55
CA LEU A 44 9.89 -2.27 -16.53
C LEU A 44 9.71 -1.36 -15.31
N GLU A 45 10.68 -0.53 -14.93
CA GLU A 45 10.52 0.37 -13.77
C GLU A 45 9.51 1.49 -14.06
N GLU A 46 9.58 2.10 -15.24
CA GLU A 46 8.59 3.09 -15.67
C GLU A 46 7.19 2.48 -15.86
N VAL A 47 7.14 1.25 -16.38
CA VAL A 47 5.89 0.50 -16.51
C VAL A 47 5.32 0.14 -15.13
N LYS A 48 6.15 -0.31 -14.18
CA LYS A 48 5.76 -0.56 -12.79
C LYS A 48 5.16 0.68 -12.15
N LEU A 49 5.81 1.84 -12.29
CA LEU A 49 5.26 3.12 -11.80
C LEU A 49 3.88 3.41 -12.38
N ARG A 50 3.69 3.22 -13.69
CA ARG A 50 2.38 3.44 -14.33
C ARG A 50 1.35 2.40 -13.93
N LEU A 51 1.72 1.13 -13.79
CA LEU A 51 0.81 0.04 -13.42
C LEU A 51 0.40 0.11 -11.95
N PHE A 52 1.28 0.62 -11.09
CA PHE A 52 1.03 0.67 -9.66
C PHE A 52 -0.21 1.49 -9.31
N GLN A 53 -0.49 2.59 -10.00
CA GLN A 53 -1.71 3.37 -9.78
C GLN A 53 -3.01 2.55 -9.99
N PHE A 54 -2.96 1.50 -10.81
CA PHE A 54 -4.10 0.62 -11.08
C PHE A 54 -4.24 -0.50 -10.05
N SER A 55 -3.16 -0.81 -9.33
CA SER A 55 -3.18 -1.76 -8.20
C SER A 55 -3.79 -1.14 -6.93
N LEU A 56 -3.84 0.20 -6.84
CA LEU A 56 -4.39 0.92 -5.69
C LEU A 56 -5.89 1.17 -5.81
N LYS A 57 -6.59 1.00 -4.68
CA LYS A 57 -8.05 1.19 -4.52
C LYS A 57 -8.33 2.04 -3.29
N ASP A 58 -9.56 2.58 -3.21
CA ASP A 58 -10.09 3.30 -2.03
C ASP A 58 -9.08 4.29 -1.40
N LYS A 59 -8.69 4.05 -0.14
CA LYS A 59 -7.80 4.92 0.64
C LYS A 59 -6.41 5.00 0.01
N ALA A 60 -5.90 3.88 -0.49
CA ALA A 60 -4.62 3.84 -1.19
C ALA A 60 -4.62 4.67 -2.47
N LYS A 61 -5.73 4.65 -3.21
CA LYS A 61 -5.88 5.48 -4.40
C LYS A 61 -5.96 6.97 -4.04
N GLN A 62 -6.64 7.33 -2.96
CA GLN A 62 -6.70 8.72 -2.49
C GLN A 62 -5.31 9.24 -2.10
N TRP A 63 -4.55 8.47 -1.33
CA TRP A 63 -3.17 8.80 -0.97
C TRP A 63 -2.28 9.00 -2.20
N PHE A 64 -2.39 8.13 -3.21
CA PHE A 64 -1.60 8.29 -4.43
C PHE A 64 -1.86 9.62 -5.14
N LEU A 65 -3.11 10.12 -5.09
CA LEU A 65 -3.49 11.39 -5.69
C LEU A 65 -3.06 12.61 -4.88
N THR A 66 -2.69 12.46 -3.60
CA THR A 66 -2.15 13.56 -2.78
C THR A 66 -0.65 13.77 -2.97
N LEU A 67 0.04 12.82 -3.61
CA LEU A 67 1.48 12.91 -3.85
C LEU A 67 1.81 14.08 -4.79
N PRO A 68 2.82 14.89 -4.47
CA PRO A 68 3.21 16.00 -5.31
C PRO A 68 3.73 15.51 -6.67
N ALA A 69 3.36 16.22 -7.74
CA ALA A 69 3.84 15.91 -9.09
C ALA A 69 5.39 15.94 -9.12
N ASN A 70 5.99 14.98 -9.83
CA ASN A 70 7.44 14.80 -9.95
C ASN A 70 8.19 14.46 -8.65
N SER A 71 7.49 14.17 -7.55
CA SER A 71 8.12 13.70 -6.29
C SER A 71 8.68 12.29 -6.40
N ILE A 72 8.02 11.42 -7.18
CA ILE A 72 8.41 10.03 -7.38
C ILE A 72 8.83 9.83 -8.84
N ARG A 73 10.12 9.52 -9.04
CA ARG A 73 10.70 9.36 -10.39
C ARG A 73 11.22 7.95 -10.66
N THR A 74 11.36 7.13 -9.63
CA THR A 74 11.87 5.76 -9.73
C THR A 74 10.97 4.82 -8.95
N TRP A 75 10.94 3.54 -9.35
CA TRP A 75 10.17 2.52 -8.66
C TRP A 75 10.59 2.40 -7.18
N GLY A 76 11.88 2.47 -6.88
CA GLY A 76 12.38 2.47 -5.50
C GLY A 76 11.82 3.62 -4.64
N GLN A 77 11.67 4.83 -5.19
CA GLN A 77 11.03 5.94 -4.47
C GLN A 77 9.54 5.67 -4.22
N MET A 78 8.85 5.04 -5.18
CA MET A 78 7.44 4.64 -5.03
C MET A 78 7.26 3.62 -3.90
N GLN A 79 8.11 2.61 -3.88
CA GLN A 79 8.09 1.58 -2.83
C GLN A 79 8.33 2.19 -1.45
N GLN A 80 9.33 3.08 -1.33
CA GLN A 80 9.66 3.72 -0.07
C GLN A 80 8.51 4.60 0.44
N ALA A 81 7.92 5.44 -0.41
CA ALA A 81 6.79 6.29 -0.03
C ALA A 81 5.56 5.46 0.37
N PHE A 82 5.29 4.38 -0.36
CA PHE A 82 4.18 3.48 -0.07
C PHE A 82 4.34 2.76 1.27
N LEU A 83 5.55 2.25 1.56
CA LEU A 83 5.83 1.62 2.84
C LEU A 83 5.79 2.64 3.98
N ASP A 84 6.34 3.84 3.80
CA ASP A 84 6.31 4.88 4.83
C ASP A 84 4.87 5.22 5.26
N GLU A 85 3.95 5.36 4.29
CA GLU A 85 2.55 5.60 4.58
C GLU A 85 1.86 4.40 5.25
N TYR A 86 1.85 3.23 4.59
CA TYR A 86 0.97 2.12 4.99
C TYR A 86 1.56 1.23 6.07
N TYR A 87 2.89 1.13 6.17
CA TYR A 87 3.53 0.38 7.24
C TYR A 87 3.58 1.18 8.55
N SER A 88 3.77 2.50 8.48
CA SER A 88 3.73 3.36 9.67
C SER A 88 2.31 3.46 10.25
N MET A 89 1.29 3.53 9.38
CA MET A 89 -0.12 3.47 9.80
C MET A 89 -0.49 2.17 10.52
N ALA A 90 -0.07 1.01 10.00
CA ALA A 90 -0.37 -0.28 10.63
C ALA A 90 0.19 -0.37 12.06
N LYS A 91 1.35 0.24 12.33
CA LYS A 91 1.97 0.26 13.66
C LYS A 91 1.32 1.23 14.64
N THR A 92 0.72 2.31 14.14
CA THR A 92 0.08 3.33 15.01
C THR A 92 -1.37 2.98 15.35
N ASP A 93 -2.06 2.20 14.51
CA ASP A 93 -3.41 1.69 14.79
C ASP A 93 -3.38 0.59 15.87
N ASP A 94 -2.41 -0.33 15.79
CA ASP A 94 -2.20 -1.41 16.76
C ASP A 94 -1.92 -0.86 18.18
N ALA A 95 -1.18 0.25 18.28
CA ALA A 95 -0.91 0.91 19.55
C ALA A 95 -2.13 1.61 20.18
N ARG A 96 -3.23 1.80 19.43
CA ARG A 96 -4.41 2.54 19.91
C ARG A 96 -5.53 1.63 20.40
N ASP A 97 -5.52 0.34 20.04
CA ASP A 97 -6.49 -0.63 20.55
C ASP A 97 -6.15 -1.08 22.00
N GLU A 98 -4.89 -0.97 22.42
CA GLU A 98 -4.45 -1.33 23.78
C GLU A 98 -4.81 -0.28 24.86
N MET A 99 -5.22 0.94 24.48
CA MET A 99 -5.61 1.99 25.44
C MET A 99 -7.13 2.04 25.73
N GLY A 100 -7.90 1.06 25.28
CA GLY A 100 -9.35 0.96 25.51
C GLY A 100 -9.76 0.18 26.76
N SER A 101 -8.85 -0.46 27.48
CA SER A 101 -9.17 -1.15 28.74
C SER A 101 -9.10 -0.15 29.91
N GLY A 102 -10.07 0.76 29.92
CA GLY A 102 -10.28 1.70 31.01
C GLY A 102 -10.44 0.98 32.34
N PHE A 103 -9.58 1.35 33.29
CA PHE A 103 -9.72 1.07 34.71
C PHE A 103 -11.17 1.27 35.16
N HIS A 104 -11.87 0.17 35.44
CA HIS A 104 -13.10 0.24 36.21
C HIS A 104 -12.68 0.46 37.67
N SER A 105 -12.90 1.68 38.15
CA SER A 105 -12.86 2.00 39.57
C SER A 105 -13.97 1.25 40.29
N ASP A 106 -13.62 0.24 41.07
CA ASP A 106 -14.48 -0.24 42.15
C ASP A 106 -13.96 0.30 43.49
N ASP A 107 -14.47 1.46 43.88
CA ASP A 107 -14.63 1.80 45.29
C ASP A 107 -16.14 1.82 45.57
N PRO A 108 -16.60 0.97 46.49
CA PRO A 108 -17.49 1.52 47.50
C PRO A 108 -17.15 1.04 48.92
N LYS A 109 -16.62 1.97 49.71
CA LYS A 109 -17.10 2.42 51.03
C LYS A 109 -17.97 1.46 51.89
N SER A 110 -17.51 1.29 53.13
CA SER A 110 -18.24 1.04 54.40
C SER A 110 -19.29 -0.09 54.45
N SER A 111 -19.06 -1.04 55.36
CA SER A 111 -19.87 -1.11 56.59
C SER A 111 -19.16 -1.86 57.71
#